data_AF-A0AAE5P4H5-F1
#
_entry.id   AF-A0AAE5P4H5-F1
#
_cell.length_a   1.000
_cell.length_b   1.000
_cell.length_c   1.000
_cell.angle_alpha   90.00
_cell.angle_beta   90.00
_cell.angle_gamma   90.00
#
_symmetry.space_group_name_H-M   'P 1'
#
loop_
_entity.id
_entity.type
_entity.pdbx_description
1 polymer ?
#
loop_
_entity_poly.entity_id
_entity_poly.type
_entity_poly.pdbx_seq_one_letter_code
_entity_poly.pdbx_strand_id
1 'polypeptide(L)' 'MKRAIGVFLIAQALLTYLTINTIYTPSTATILDRNTGVTTVSYSYPWVYWLSFIGLGIVLILGTYLVFAKVKKQIFN' A
#
# COMPACT_ATOMS: atom_id res chain seq x y z
N MET A 1 -24.00 -7.84 1.40
CA MET A 1 -23.05 -7.62 0.27
C MET A 1 -22.02 -6.53 0.57
N LYS A 2 -22.41 -5.29 0.87
CA LYS A 2 -21.46 -4.17 1.14
C LYS A 2 -20.40 -4.47 2.20
N ARG A 3 -20.81 -5.10 3.31
CA ARG A 3 -19.91 -5.49 4.40
C ARG A 3 -18.88 -6.57 3.99
N ALA A 4 -19.28 -7.54 3.17
CA ALA A 4 -18.35 -8.57 2.67
C ALA A 4 -17.36 -7.99 1.66
N ILE A 5 -17.81 -7.08 0.80
CA ILE A 5 -16.95 -6.32 -0.11
C ILE A 5 -15.93 -5.48 0.68
N GLY A 6 -16.37 -4.82 1.75
CA GLY A 6 -15.47 -4.05 2.62
C GLY A 6 -14.40 -4.93 3.28
N VAL A 7 -14.77 -6.10 3.80
CA VAL A 7 -13.81 -7.07 4.37
C VAL A 7 -12.83 -7.56 3.29
N PHE A 8 -13.32 -7.85 2.09
CA PHE A 8 -12.47 -8.27 0.97
C PHE A 8 -11.45 -7.19 0.60
N LEU A 9 -11.86 -5.92 0.50
CA LEU A 9 -10.96 -4.80 0.20
C LEU A 9 -9.88 -4.63 1.27
N ILE A 10 -10.24 -4.77 2.56
CA ILE A 10 -9.28 -4.70 3.66
C ILE A 10 -8.28 -5.85 3.58
N ALA A 11 -8.76 -7.08 3.39
CA ALA A 11 -7.91 -8.26 3.30
C ALA A 11 -6.95 -8.17 2.09
N GLN A 12 -7.46 -7.73 0.94
CA GLN A 12 -6.67 -7.55 -0.27
C GLN A 12 -5.62 -6.45 -0.11
N ALA A 13 -5.95 -5.33 0.54
CA ALA A 13 -4.98 -4.26 0.81
C ALA A 13 -3.87 -4.72 1.77
N LEU A 14 -4.22 -5.45 2.84
CA LEU A 14 -3.24 -6.02 3.77
C LEU A 14 -2.34 -7.03 3.07
N LEU A 15 -2.90 -7.92 2.26
CA LEU A 15 -2.12 -8.91 1.52
C LEU A 15 -1.15 -8.22 0.54
N THR A 16 -1.64 -7.22 -0.20
CA THR A 16 -0.81 -6.47 -1.15
C THR A 16 0.31 -5.71 -0.45
N TYR A 17 0.05 -5.13 0.72
CA TYR A 17 1.07 -4.50 1.56
C TYR A 17 2.15 -5.50 1.99
N LEU A 18 1.76 -6.69 2.44
CA LEU A 18 2.71 -7.72 2.88
C LEU A 18 3.59 -8.23 1.72
N THR A 19 3.05 -8.27 0.51
CA THR A 19 3.78 -8.72 -0.69
C THR A 19 4.47 -7.59 -1.46
N ILE A 20 4.34 -6.32 -1.05
CA ILE A 20 4.81 -5.19 -1.88
C ILE A 20 6.33 -5.21 -2.09
N ASN A 21 7.09 -5.65 -1.08
CA ASN A 21 8.55 -5.76 -1.14
C ASN A 21 9.03 -6.91 -2.03
N THR A 22 8.18 -7.91 -2.31
CA THR A 22 8.50 -8.99 -3.26
C THR A 22 8.15 -8.59 -4.69
N ILE A 23 7.21 -7.65 -4.87
CA ILE A 23 6.79 -7.13 -6.17
C ILE A 23 7.75 -6.04 -6.68
N TYR A 24 8.23 -5.16 -5.78
CA TYR A 24 9.10 -4.05 -6.15
C TYR A 24 10.51 -4.27 -5.62
N THR A 25 11.43 -4.60 -6.53
CA THR A 25 12.86 -4.65 -6.22
C THR A 25 13.44 -3.23 -6.21
N PRO A 26 14.12 -2.80 -5.13
CA PRO A 26 14.79 -1.51 -5.11
C PRO A 26 15.99 -1.51 -6.06
N SER A 27 16.21 -0.38 -6.73
CA SER A 27 17.44 -0.14 -7.47
C SER A 27 18.57 0.13 -6.48
N THR A 28 19.68 -0.58 -6.66
CA THR A 28 20.91 -0.38 -5.89
C THR A 28 21.89 0.44 -6.70
N ALA A 29 22.35 1.56 -6.13
CA ALA A 29 23.43 2.36 -6.68
C ALA A 29 24.61 2.30 -5.71
N THR A 30 25.76 1.86 -6.21
CA THR A 30 27.01 1.82 -5.44
C THR A 30 27.91 2.94 -5.96
N ILE A 31 28.26 3.88 -5.11
CA ILE A 31 29.13 5.02 -5.46
C ILE A 31 30.41 4.89 -4.64
N LEU A 32 31.54 4.78 -5.33
CA LEU A 32 32.86 4.82 -4.71
C LEU A 32 33.39 6.24 -4.79
N ASP A 33 33.59 6.86 -3.63
CA ASP A 33 34.35 8.11 -3.55
C ASP A 33 35.84 7.79 -3.74
N ARG A 34 36.39 8.24 -4.87
CA ARG A 34 37.80 8.00 -5.23
C ARG A 34 38.79 8.79 -4.37
N ASN A 35 38.35 9.83 -3.67
CA ASN A 35 39.21 10.68 -2.85
C ASN A 35 39.31 10.16 -1.42
N THR A 36 38.23 9.59 -0.89
CA THR A 36 38.16 9.08 0.48
C THR A 36 38.19 7.55 0.57
N GLY A 37 37.97 6.84 -0.53
CA GLY A 37 37.84 5.38 -0.58
C GLY A 37 36.52 4.85 -0.02
N VAL A 38 35.61 5.75 0.41
CA VAL A 38 34.33 5.37 1.01
C VAL A 38 33.38 4.90 -0.08
N THR A 39 32.77 3.73 0.13
CA THR A 39 31.70 3.21 -0.73
C THR A 39 30.36 3.49 -0.08
N THR A 40 29.50 4.24 -0.76
CA THR A 40 28.10 4.45 -0.38
C THR A 40 27.18 3.59 -1.21
N VAL A 41 26.24 2.92 -0.54
CA VAL A 41 25.18 2.15 -1.18
C VAL A 41 23.87 2.91 -0.98
N SER A 42 23.24 3.31 -2.07
CA SER A 42 21.93 3.96 -2.06
C SER A 42 20.88 2.99 -2.61
N TYR A 43 19.76 2.90 -1.90
CA TYR A 43 18.58 2.13 -2.30
C TYR A 43 17.49 3.10 -2.73
N SER A 44 16.96 2.90 -3.93
CA SER A 44 15.87 3.72 -4.45
C SER A 44 14.74 2.84 -4.95
N TYR A 45 13.55 3.04 -4.42
CA TYR A 45 12.35 2.35 -4.89
C TYR A 45 11.74 3.08 -6.09
N PRO A 46 11.21 2.34 -7.08
CA PRO A 46 10.52 2.95 -8.22
C PRO A 46 9.31 3.78 -7.75
N TRP A 47 9.00 4.87 -8.44
CA TRP A 47 7.85 5.73 -8.10
C TRP A 47 6.52 4.99 -7.94
N VAL A 48 6.34 3.90 -8.69
CA VAL A 48 5.15 3.03 -8.64
C VAL A 48 4.99 2.35 -7.27
N TYR A 49 6.09 2.09 -6.55
CA TYR A 49 6.05 1.60 -5.17
C TYR A 49 5.31 2.60 -4.27
N TRP A 50 5.70 3.88 -4.32
CA TRP A 50 5.07 4.94 -3.52
C TRP A 50 3.61 5.17 -3.89
N LEU A 51 3.28 5.15 -5.19
CA LEU A 51 1.90 5.24 -5.66
C LEU A 51 1.04 4.07 -5.15
N SER A 52 1.62 2.86 -5.06
CA SER A 52 0.93 1.69 -4.54
C SER A 52 0.54 1.88 -3.07
N PHE A 53 1.39 2.49 -2.23
CA PHE A 53 1.03 2.82 -0.84
C PHE A 53 -0.15 3.79 -0.74
N ILE A 54 -0.17 4.82 -1.59
CA ILE A 54 -1.29 5.79 -1.63
C ILE A 54 -2.59 5.06 -2.01
N GLY A 55 -2.53 4.21 -3.04
CA GLY A 55 -3.68 3.40 -3.46
C GLY A 55 -4.17 2.47 -2.35
N LEU A 56 -3.26 1.79 -1.64
CA LEU A 56 -3.59 0.91 -0.52
C LEU A 56 -4.29 1.66 0.63
N GLY A 57 -3.84 2.87 0.94
CA GLY A 57 -4.49 3.72 1.95
C GLY A 57 -5.94 4.03 1.57
N ILE A 58 -6.19 4.40 0.32
CA ILE A 58 -7.54 4.69 -0.18
C ILE A 58 -8.44 3.45 -0.11
N VAL A 59 -7.92 2.29 -0.54
CA VAL A 59 -8.65 1.01 -0.51
C VAL A 59 -9.00 0.59 0.93
N LEU A 60 -8.09 0.79 1.89
CA LEU A 60 -8.35 0.53 3.30
C LEU A 60 -9.45 1.44 3.87
N ILE A 61 -9.43 2.73 3.53
CA ILE A 61 -10.46 3.69 3.96
C ILE A 61 -11.82 3.32 3.36
N LEU A 62 -11.88 2.99 2.07
CA LEU A 62 -13.10 2.51 1.41
C LEU A 62 -13.62 1.21 2.02
N GLY A 63 -12.71 0.26 2.27
CA GLY A 63 -13.03 -1.03 2.87
C GLY A 63 -13.63 -0.88 4.26
N THR A 64 -12.98 -0.10 5.13
CA THR A 64 -13.49 0.21 6.47
C THR A 64 -14.82 0.97 6.41
N TYR A 65 -14.94 1.97 5.54
CA TYR A 65 -16.21 2.66 5.33
C TYR A 65 -17.34 1.69 4.94
N LEU A 66 -17.12 0.76 4.01
CA LEU A 66 -18.13 -0.21 3.59
C LEU A 66 -18.48 -1.25 4.67
N VAL A 67 -17.54 -1.58 5.55
CA VAL A 67 -17.79 -2.47 6.70
C VAL A 67 -18.62 -1.78 7.78
N PHE A 68 -18.29 -0.51 8.08
CA PHE A 68 -18.89 0.26 9.16
C PHE A 68 -20.07 1.13 8.74
N ALA A 69 -20.31 1.30 7.43
CA ALA A 69 -21.49 1.96 6.91
C ALA A 69 -22.74 1.21 7.41
N LYS A 70 -23.33 1.72 8.50
CA LYS A 70 -24.64 1.29 8.97
C LYS A 70 -25.59 1.36 7.78
N VAL A 71 -26.25 0.25 7.48
CA VAL A 71 -27.47 0.28 6.69
C VAL A 71 -28.35 1.32 7.36
N LYS A 72 -28.60 2.47 6.71
CA LYS A 72 -29.68 3.36 7.13
C LYS A 72 -30.90 2.46 7.19
N LYS A 73 -31.33 2.08 8.39
CA LYS A 73 -32.66 1.53 8.58
C LYS A 73 -33.58 2.63 8.06
N GLN A 74 -34.24 2.41 6.93
CA GLN A 74 -35.30 3.29 6.46
C GLN A 74 -36.38 3.22 7.54
N ILE A 75 -36.30 4.14 8.51
CA ILE A 75 -37.39 4.47 9.41
C ILE A 75 -38.24 5.42 8.58
N PHE A 76 -39.02 4.89 7.64
CA PHE A 76 -40.19 5.50 7.00
C PHE A 76 -40.60 4.57 5.85
N ASN A 77 -41.45 3.59 6.19
CA ASN A 77 -42.70 3.32 5.47
C ASN A 77 -43.59 2.49 6.39
#